data_AF-A0A529KUQ8-F1
#
_entry.id   AF-A0A529KUQ8-F1
#
_cell.length_a   1.000
_cell.length_b   1.000
_cell.length_c   1.000
_cell.angle_alpha   90.00
_cell.angle_beta   90.00
_cell.angle_gamma   90.00
#
_symmetry.space_group_name_H-M   'P 1'
#
loop_
_entity.id
_entity.type
_entity.pdbx_description
1 polymer ?
#
loop_
_entity_poly.entity_id
_entity_poly.type
_entity_poly.pdbx_seq_one_letter_code
_entity_poly.pdbx_strand_id
1 'polypeptide(L)'
;LAEEARRVDSLERAVMTMPFNGVIWRNNVVAGANVVAGNELLRVLDCRDLFVDILVPEVDFDQIYPRRAADVRILGTDNVIDGEVTS
;
A
#
# COMPACT_ATOMS: atom_id res chain seq x y z
N LEU A 1 -25.10 -24.98 -25.48
CA LEU A 1 -24.16 -25.70 -24.57
C LEU A 1 -22.89 -24.87 -24.28
N ALA A 2 -22.16 -24.39 -25.30
CA ALA A 2 -20.93 -23.61 -25.09
C ALA A 2 -21.12 -22.21 -24.44
N GLU A 3 -22.32 -21.63 -24.53
CA GLU A 3 -22.65 -20.34 -23.90
C GLU A 3 -22.96 -20.49 -22.41
N GLU A 4 -23.77 -21.49 -22.06
CA GLU A 4 -24.08 -21.82 -20.66
C GLU A 4 -22.83 -22.26 -19.88
N ALA A 5 -21.94 -23.03 -20.50
CA ALA A 5 -20.66 -23.41 -19.88
C ALA A 5 -19.77 -22.21 -19.57
N ARG A 6 -19.73 -21.19 -20.45
CA ARG A 6 -18.99 -19.94 -20.20
C ARG A 6 -19.63 -19.10 -19.10
N ARG A 7 -20.97 -19.07 -19.05
CA ARG A 7 -21.72 -18.38 -18.00
C ARG A 7 -21.44 -19.00 -16.63
N VAL A 8 -21.49 -20.33 -16.53
CA VAL A 8 -21.17 -21.06 -15.29
C VAL A 8 -19.70 -20.88 -14.88
N ASP A 9 -18.73 -21.00 -15.80
CA ASP A 9 -17.31 -20.77 -15.47
C ASP A 9 -17.04 -19.33 -14.96
N SER A 10 -17.73 -18.33 -15.51
CA SER A 10 -17.64 -16.95 -15.03
C SER A 10 -18.29 -16.72 -13.65
N LEU A 11 -19.21 -17.60 -13.24
CA LEU A 11 -19.83 -17.56 -11.90
C LEU A 11 -19.03 -18.38 -10.88
N GLU A 12 -18.27 -19.38 -11.33
CA GLU A 12 -17.40 -20.21 -10.48
C GLU A 12 -16.03 -19.56 -10.20
N ARG A 13 -15.60 -18.60 -11.02
CA ARG A 13 -14.31 -17.93 -10.90
C ARG A 13 -14.45 -16.43 -10.65
N ALA A 14 -14.00 -15.99 -9.48
CA ALA A 14 -13.80 -14.58 -9.20
C ALA A 14 -12.39 -14.16 -9.61
N VAL A 15 -12.28 -13.28 -10.62
CA VAL A 15 -11.02 -12.61 -10.97
C VAL A 15 -11.05 -11.21 -10.37
N MET A 16 -10.08 -10.91 -9.51
CA MET A 16 -9.92 -9.58 -8.92
C MET A 16 -8.74 -8.88 -9.57
N THR A 17 -8.97 -7.67 -10.06
CA THR A 17 -7.94 -6.79 -10.63
C THR A 17 -7.68 -5.63 -9.69
N MET A 18 -6.43 -5.17 -9.61
CA MET A 18 -6.10 -4.00 -8.80
C MET A 18 -6.70 -2.74 -9.42
N PRO A 19 -7.47 -1.93 -8.66
CA PRO A 19 -8.11 -0.72 -9.18
C PRO A 19 -7.16 0.48 -9.28
N PHE A 20 -5.96 0.37 -8.72
CA PHE A 20 -4.93 1.42 -8.74
C PHE A 20 -3.53 0.80 -8.85
N ASN A 21 -2.56 1.63 -9.23
CA ASN A 21 -1.15 1.27 -9.21
C ASN A 21 -0.64 1.27 -7.77
N GLY A 22 -0.07 0.16 -7.32
CA GLY A 22 0.46 0.04 -5.97
C GLY A 22 1.46 -1.08 -5.85
N VAL A 23 2.07 -1.18 -4.67
CA VAL A 23 3.06 -2.22 -4.35
C VAL A 23 2.41 -3.28 -3.48
N ILE A 24 2.56 -4.55 -3.84
CA ILE A 24 2.13 -5.66 -2.98
C ILE A 24 3.06 -5.70 -1.77
N TRP A 25 2.53 -5.31 -0.62
CA TRP A 25 3.27 -5.32 0.64
C TRP A 25 3.26 -6.67 1.32
N ARG A 26 2.12 -7.37 1.23
CA ARG A 26 1.95 -8.70 1.81
C ARG A 26 0.99 -9.54 1.00
N ASN A 27 1.36 -10.81 0.83
CA ASN A 27 0.46 -11.85 0.36
C ASN A 27 0.07 -12.75 1.53
N ASN A 28 -1.22 -12.81 1.84
CA ASN A 28 -1.75 -13.57 2.98
C ASN A 28 -2.30 -14.94 2.57
N VAL A 29 -2.32 -15.24 1.27
CA VAL A 29 -2.87 -16.50 0.75
C VAL A 29 -1.90 -17.21 -0.17
N VAL A 30 -1.99 -18.53 -0.18
CA VAL A 30 -1.20 -19.41 -1.04
C VAL A 30 -2.13 -20.12 -2.01
N ALA A 31 -1.57 -20.60 -3.13
CA ALA A 31 -2.34 -21.35 -4.11
C ALA A 31 -3.00 -22.59 -3.47
N GLY A 32 -4.29 -22.78 -3.73
CA GLY A 32 -5.08 -23.88 -3.14
C GLY A 32 -5.66 -23.59 -1.76
N ALA A 33 -5.43 -22.40 -1.19
CA ALA A 33 -6.06 -22.01 0.06
C ALA A 33 -7.58 -21.82 -0.11
N ASN A 34 -8.36 -22.29 0.88
CA ASN A 34 -9.77 -21.97 0.98
C ASN A 34 -9.94 -20.56 1.56
N VAL A 35 -10.71 -19.72 0.88
CA VAL A 35 -10.98 -18.33 1.28
C VAL A 35 -12.48 -18.08 1.28
N VAL A 36 -12.93 -17.23 2.20
CA VAL A 36 -14.34 -16.80 2.28
C VAL A 36 -14.44 -15.30 2.01
N ALA A 37 -15.64 -14.83 1.70
CA ALA A 37 -15.90 -13.41 1.50
C ALA A 37 -15.47 -12.61 2.75
N GLY A 38 -14.70 -11.55 2.54
CA GLY A 38 -14.14 -10.71 3.60
C GLY A 38 -12.73 -11.09 4.04
N ASN A 39 -12.17 -12.21 3.57
CA ASN A 39 -10.76 -12.51 3.86
C ASN A 39 -9.82 -11.50 3.19
N GLU A 40 -8.84 -11.01 3.95
CA GLU A 40 -7.75 -10.19 3.41
C GLU A 40 -6.79 -11.08 2.60
N LEU A 41 -6.90 -11.05 1.27
CA LEU A 41 -6.03 -11.84 0.38
C LEU A 41 -4.65 -11.20 0.20
N LEU A 42 -4.64 -9.90 -0.05
CA LEU A 42 -3.46 -9.11 -0.38
C LEU A 42 -3.52 -7.78 0.36
N ARG A 43 -2.37 -7.28 0.79
CA ARG A 43 -2.21 -5.91 1.25
C ARG A 43 -1.40 -5.14 0.23
N VAL A 44 -1.97 -4.06 -0.29
CA VAL A 44 -1.35 -3.20 -1.30
C VAL A 44 -1.14 -1.83 -0.70
N LEU A 45 0.06 -1.28 -0.91
CA LEU A 45 0.37 0.10 -0.58
C LEU A 45 0.12 1.00 -1.78
N ASP A 46 -0.62 2.08 -1.55
CA ASP A 46 -0.76 3.17 -2.50
C ASP A 46 0.44 4.11 -2.35
N CYS A 47 1.20 4.29 -3.43
CA CYS A 47 2.42 5.10 -3.39
C CYS A 47 2.15 6.60 -3.55
N ARG A 48 0.90 7.04 -3.72
CA ARG A 48 0.55 8.46 -3.84
C ARG A 48 0.74 9.23 -2.53
N ASP A 49 0.45 8.58 -1.41
CA ASP A 49 0.50 9.18 -0.07
C ASP A 49 1.55 8.44 0.76
N LEU A 50 2.81 8.82 0.60
CA LEU A 50 3.94 8.27 1.37
C LEU A 50 4.25 9.18 2.56
N PHE A 51 4.32 8.59 3.75
CA PHE A 51 4.69 9.29 4.98
C PHE A 51 5.88 8.62 5.64
N VAL A 52 6.65 9.41 6.40
CA VAL A 52 7.76 8.92 7.22
C VAL A 52 7.55 9.42 8.64
N ASP A 53 7.43 8.47 9.56
CA ASP A 53 7.38 8.78 10.99
C ASP A 53 8.81 8.88 11.52
N ILE A 54 9.14 10.02 12.13
CA ILE A 54 10.43 10.25 12.76
C ILE A 54 10.25 10.46 14.26
N LEU A 55 11.22 9.96 15.04
CA LEU A 55 11.31 10.25 16.47
C LEU A 55 12.19 11.47 16.66
N VAL A 56 11.64 12.51 17.29
CA VAL A 56 12.32 13.78 17.54
C VAL A 56 12.48 13.96 19.04
N PRO A 57 13.68 14.34 19.53
CA PRO A 57 13.87 14.70 20.93
C PRO A 57 12.97 15.88 21.34
N GLU A 58 12.42 15.84 22.56
CA GLU A 58 11.53 16.89 23.06
C GLU A 58 12.18 18.28 23.07
N VAL A 59 13.50 18.35 23.27
CA VAL A 59 14.27 19.62 23.25
C VAL A 59 14.26 20.32 21.90
N ASP A 60 14.03 19.58 20.82
CA ASP A 60 13.98 20.09 19.45
C ASP A 60 12.54 20.28 18.95
N PHE A 61 11.54 19.93 19.76
CA PHE A 61 10.14 19.97 19.36
C PHE A 61 9.67 21.37 18.97
N ASP A 62 10.13 22.41 19.69
CA ASP A 62 9.81 23.81 19.39
C ASP A 62 10.28 24.25 17.98
N GLN A 63 11.23 23.54 17.38
CA GLN A 63 11.77 23.83 16.05
C GLN A 63 11.01 23.11 14.92
N ILE A 64 10.11 22.19 15.27
CA ILE A 64 9.30 21.42 14.33
C ILE A 64 7.86 21.89 14.41
N TYR A 65 7.34 22.36 13.29
CA TYR A 65 5.98 22.86 13.18
C TYR A 65 5.35 22.40 11.86
N PRO A 66 4.02 22.24 11.81
CA PRO A 66 3.32 21.88 10.58
C PRO A 66 3.66 22.84 9.45
N ARG A 67 3.75 22.28 8.24
CA ARG A 67 4.14 22.97 7.02
C ARG A 67 5.61 23.35 6.87
N ARG A 68 6.45 22.86 7.78
CA ARG A 68 7.90 23.01 7.64
C ARG A 68 8.40 22.07 6.54
N ALA A 69 9.20 22.60 5.62
CA ALA A 69 9.89 21.79 4.62
C ALA A 69 10.85 20.79 5.30
N ALA A 70 10.88 19.57 4.78
CA ALA A 70 11.72 18.50 5.28
C ALA A 70 12.32 17.71 4.12
N ASP A 71 13.59 17.35 4.26
CA ASP A 71 14.30 16.55 3.26
C ASP A 71 14.51 15.15 3.82
N VAL A 72 14.01 14.13 3.12
CA VAL A 72 14.16 12.73 3.52
C VAL A 72 15.18 12.05 2.63
N ARG A 73 16.20 11.46 3.24
CA ARG A 73 17.19 10.65 2.54
C ARG A 73 17.15 9.21 3.03
N ILE A 74 16.93 8.28 2.10
CA ILE A 74 16.92 6.84 2.41
C ILE A 74 18.37 6.34 2.44
N LEU A 75 18.76 5.76 3.58
CA LEU A 75 20.10 5.17 3.74
C LEU A 75 20.36 4.12 2.66
N GLY A 76 21.51 4.23 1.99
CA GLY A 76 21.86 3.36 0.86
C GLY A 76 21.41 3.88 -0.50
N THR A 77 20.78 5.07 -0.56
CA THR A 77 20.49 5.78 -1.81
C THR A 77 21.01 7.21 -1.74
N ASP A 78 21.37 7.78 -2.89
CA ASP A 78 21.74 9.19 -3.02
C ASP A 78 20.52 10.09 -3.32
N ASN A 79 19.32 9.50 -3.34
CA ASN A 79 18.10 10.22 -3.63
C ASN A 79 17.60 10.96 -2.38
N VAL A 80 17.32 12.24 -2.54
CA VAL A 80 16.62 13.08 -1.56
C VAL A 80 15.18 13.23 -2.00
N ILE A 81 14.26 13.05 -1.07
CA ILE A 81 12.83 13.19 -1.28
C ILE A 81 12.38 14.41 -0.49
N ASP A 82 11.87 15.40 -1.20
CA ASP A 82 11.31 16.60 -0.58
C ASP A 82 9.95 16.26 0.05
N GLY A 83 9.70 16.84 1.22
CA GLY A 83 8.48 16.63 1.98
C GLY A 83 8.14 17.80 2.89
N GLU A 84 7.06 17.63 3.64
CA GLU A 84 6.53 18.65 4.54
C GLU A 84 6.02 18.00 5.82
N VAL A 85 6.26 18.66 6.96
CA VAL A 85 5.74 18.20 8.26
C VAL A 85 4.23 18.37 8.29
N THR A 86 3.50 17.28 8.51
CA THR A 86 2.03 17.30 8.52
C THR A 86 1.45 17.41 9.94
N SER A 87 2.03 16.71 10.92
CA SER A 87 1.56 16.64 12.31
C SER A 87 2.70 16.47 13.30
#